data_AF-A0A924XSS9-F1
#
_entry.id   AF-A0A924XSS9-F1
#
_cell.length_a   1.000
_cell.length_b   1.000
_cell.length_c   1.000
_cell.angle_alpha   90.00
_cell.angle_beta   90.00
_cell.angle_gamma   90.00
#
_symmetry.space_group_name_H-M   'P 1'
#
loop_
_entity.id
_entity.type
_entity.pdbx_description
1 polymer ?
#
loop_
_entity_poly.entity_id
_entity_poly.type
_entity_poly.pdbx_seq_one_letter_code
_entity_poly.pdbx_strand_id
1 'polypeptide(L)'
;MKYWMDTEFIERMHSLDLISIGLVAEDGREFYAESSEVDWTKASRWVLEHVRPQLAGTGMPREEIGYAVRRFVDDDKHPVFWGYFPAYDWVLFSGLFGGMNDLPFAFPHLCLDIKQWAIELGDPELPRQTDTRHHALADARWTRDAWTFLAGLHPGAAERRSFGYKHPIRDAAEEPAPLL
;
A
#
# COMPACT_ATOMS: atom_id res chain seq x y z
N MET A 1 0.94 9.88 -10.04
CA MET A 1 1.62 8.67 -10.55
C MET A 1 1.02 7.45 -9.89
N LYS A 2 1.28 6.27 -10.44
CA LYS A 2 0.91 4.99 -9.83
C LYS A 2 2.05 4.46 -8.97
N TYR A 3 1.69 3.80 -7.88
CA TYR A 3 2.60 3.14 -6.95
C TYR A 3 2.05 1.75 -6.66
N TRP A 4 2.82 0.72 -6.99
CA TRP A 4 2.49 -0.66 -6.64
C TRP A 4 3.19 -1.02 -5.35
N MET A 5 2.47 -1.63 -4.42
CA MET A 5 2.98 -1.92 -3.10
C MET A 5 2.59 -3.31 -2.65
N ASP A 6 3.37 -3.80 -1.69
CA ASP A 6 3.12 -5.02 -0.96
C ASP A 6 3.74 -4.90 0.44
N THR A 7 3.18 -5.62 1.42
CA THR A 7 3.74 -5.71 2.76
C THR A 7 3.84 -7.15 3.23
N GLU A 8 4.91 -7.43 3.97
CA GLU A 8 5.00 -8.63 4.78
C GLU A 8 4.66 -8.29 6.22
N PHE A 9 3.90 -9.16 6.89
CA PHE A 9 3.41 -8.88 8.23
C PHE A 9 3.09 -10.13 9.05
N ILE A 10 2.98 -9.93 10.36
CA ILE A 10 2.41 -10.91 11.28
C ILE A 10 0.98 -10.49 11.59
N GLU A 11 0.03 -11.31 11.17
CA GLU A 11 -1.38 -11.15 11.55
C GLU A 11 -1.73 -12.00 12.78
N ARG A 12 -2.41 -11.39 13.76
CA ARG A 12 -3.11 -12.06 14.86
C ARG A 12 -4.50 -11.45 15.02
N MET A 13 -5.37 -12.11 15.79
CA MET A 13 -6.78 -11.72 15.97
C MET A 13 -7.00 -10.23 16.29
N HIS A 14 -6.03 -9.56 16.93
CA HIS A 14 -6.12 -8.16 17.34
C HIS A 14 -4.89 -7.32 16.99
N SER A 15 -3.97 -7.82 16.16
CA SER A 15 -2.77 -7.06 15.81
C SER A 15 -2.24 -7.41 14.42
N LEU A 16 -1.68 -6.40 13.78
CA LEU A 16 -0.90 -6.51 12.54
C LEU A 16 0.46 -5.88 12.82
N ASP A 17 1.51 -6.70 12.78
CA ASP A 17 2.88 -6.22 12.97
C ASP A 17 3.59 -6.20 11.62
N LEU A 18 3.91 -5.01 11.12
CA LEU A 18 4.62 -4.82 9.86
C LEU A 18 6.02 -5.45 9.96
N ILE A 19 6.35 -6.39 9.05
CA ILE A 19 7.69 -6.93 8.87
C ILE A 19 8.47 -6.08 7.87
N SER A 20 7.94 -5.91 6.65
CA SER A 20 8.58 -5.13 5.60
C SER A 20 7.56 -4.55 4.62
N ILE A 21 7.97 -3.53 3.89
CA ILE A 21 7.15 -2.87 2.87
C ILE A 21 7.97 -2.64 1.60
N GLY A 22 7.37 -2.90 0.45
CA GLY A 22 7.94 -2.62 -0.87
C GLY A 22 7.03 -1.68 -1.65
N LEU A 23 7.62 -0.71 -2.35
CA LEU A 23 6.92 0.13 -3.32
C LEU A 23 7.70 0.21 -4.63
N VAL A 24 6.97 0.21 -5.74
CA VAL A 24 7.48 0.49 -7.09
C VAL A 24 6.67 1.65 -7.65
N ALA A 25 7.34 2.70 -8.11
CA ALA A 25 6.70 3.85 -8.74
C ALA A 25 6.60 3.67 -10.26
N GLU A 26 5.62 4.35 -10.87
CA GLU A 26 5.39 4.37 -12.33
C GLU A 26 6.61 4.85 -13.13
N ASP A 27 7.46 5.69 -12.53
CA ASP A 27 8.70 6.18 -13.12
C ASP A 27 9.91 5.23 -12.97
N GLY A 28 9.70 4.05 -12.37
CA GLY A 28 10.71 3.02 -12.19
C GLY A 28 11.52 3.12 -10.89
N ARG A 29 11.27 4.12 -10.03
CA ARG A 29 11.89 4.16 -8.69
C ARG A 29 11.35 3.04 -7.82
N GLU A 30 12.16 2.59 -6.88
CA GLU A 30 11.83 1.52 -5.95
C GLU A 30 12.18 1.92 -4.52
N PHE A 31 11.36 1.45 -3.59
CA PHE A 31 11.56 1.63 -2.15
C PHE A 31 11.33 0.31 -1.43
N TYR A 32 12.20 0.00 -0.48
CA TYR A 32 12.09 -1.14 0.41
C TYR A 32 12.55 -0.76 1.80
N ALA A 33 11.80 -1.21 2.81
CA ALA A 33 12.19 -1.06 4.21
C ALA A 33 11.71 -2.25 5.04
N GLU A 34 12.52 -2.59 6.05
CA GLU A 34 12.20 -3.56 7.08
C GLU A 34 11.91 -2.83 8.39
N SER A 35 10.91 -3.27 9.12
CA SER A 35 10.60 -2.74 10.44
C SER A 35 11.56 -3.32 11.48
N SER A 36 12.16 -2.46 12.30
CA SER A 36 12.92 -2.88 13.49
C SER A 36 12.02 -3.24 14.69
N GLU A 37 10.70 -3.06 14.56
CA GLU A 37 9.73 -3.15 15.66
C GLU A 37 8.92 -4.46 15.66
N VAL A 38 9.31 -5.43 14.84
CA VAL A 38 8.61 -6.72 14.72
C VAL A 38 8.70 -7.53 16.02
N ASP A 39 7.55 -7.87 16.61
CA ASP A 39 7.50 -8.88 17.67
C ASP A 39 7.50 -10.29 17.08
N TRP A 40 8.71 -10.82 16.88
CA TRP A 40 8.91 -12.16 16.33
C TRP A 40 8.33 -13.30 17.20
N THR A 41 8.02 -13.06 18.48
CA THR A 41 7.38 -14.08 19.33
C THR A 41 5.95 -14.40 18.86
N LYS A 42 5.34 -13.45 18.14
CA LYS A 42 4.05 -13.64 17.49
C LYS A 42 4.18 -14.23 16.10
N ALA A 43 5.35 -14.57 15.56
CA ALA A 43 5.41 -15.11 14.19
C ALA A 43 4.83 -16.52 14.11
N SER A 44 4.11 -16.85 13.02
CA SER A 44 3.75 -18.24 12.74
C SER A 44 4.97 -19.01 12.25
N ARG A 45 4.92 -20.34 12.31
CA ARG A 45 5.95 -21.19 11.70
C ARG A 45 6.15 -20.87 10.22
N TRP A 46 5.06 -20.63 9.50
CA TRP A 46 5.11 -20.30 8.08
C TRP A 46 5.88 -19.01 7.82
N VAL A 47 5.62 -17.94 8.59
CA VAL A 47 6.35 -16.65 8.48
C VAL A 47 7.84 -16.84 8.77
N LEU A 48 8.18 -17.62 9.80
CA LEU A 48 9.57 -17.89 10.16
C LEU A 48 10.33 -18.69 9.08
N GLU A 49 9.64 -19.56 8.34
CA GLU A 49 10.24 -20.40 7.30
C GLU A 49 10.30 -19.73 5.92
N HIS A 50 9.36 -18.84 5.59
CA HIS A 50 9.22 -18.30 4.22
C HIS A 50 9.52 -16.81 4.08
N VAL A 51 9.17 -16.00 5.09
CA VAL A 51 9.33 -14.53 5.04
C VAL A 51 10.65 -14.12 5.68
N ARG A 52 10.87 -14.54 6.93
CA ARG A 52 12.04 -14.11 7.73
C ARG A 52 13.39 -14.37 7.05
N PRO A 53 13.62 -15.48 6.34
CA PRO A 53 14.89 -15.72 5.66
C PRO A 53 15.17 -14.77 4.48
N GLN A 54 14.16 -14.03 3.99
CA GLN A 54 14.31 -13.11 2.87
C GLN A 54 14.78 -11.71 3.29
N LEU A 55 14.81 -11.42 4.59
CA LEU A 55 15.18 -10.11 5.13
C LEU A 55 16.69 -9.87 5.05
N ALA A 56 17.09 -8.64 4.71
CA ALA A 56 18.45 -8.15 4.75
C ALA A 56 18.93 -7.85 6.17
N GLY A 57 18.01 -7.65 7.13
CA GLY A 57 18.33 -7.41 8.54
C GLY A 57 18.66 -5.95 8.87
N THR A 58 18.39 -5.02 7.96
CA THR A 58 18.60 -3.58 8.14
C THR A 58 17.29 -2.89 8.51
N GLY A 59 16.77 -3.19 9.71
CA GLY A 59 15.50 -2.65 10.18
C GLY A 59 15.57 -1.18 10.57
N MET A 60 14.45 -0.46 10.42
CA MET A 60 14.25 0.91 10.89
C MET A 60 12.90 1.09 11.59
N PRO A 61 12.74 2.09 12.47
CA PRO A 61 11.47 2.37 13.13
C PRO A 61 10.35 2.67 12.13
N ARG A 62 9.11 2.27 12.45
CA ARG A 62 7.95 2.45 11.58
C ARG A 62 7.68 3.91 11.25
N GLU A 63 7.95 4.80 12.21
CA GLU A 63 7.85 6.24 11.99
C GLU A 63 8.83 6.73 10.90
N GLU A 64 10.07 6.23 10.91
CA GLU A 64 11.07 6.53 9.88
C GLU A 64 10.67 5.96 8.51
N ILE A 65 10.08 4.75 8.48
CA ILE A 65 9.47 4.20 7.26
C ILE A 65 8.39 5.14 6.74
N GLY A 66 7.51 5.65 7.61
CA GLY A 66 6.47 6.61 7.22
C GLY A 66 7.04 7.88 6.58
N TYR A 67 8.08 8.47 7.17
CA TYR A 67 8.78 9.63 6.59
C TYR A 67 9.43 9.28 5.24
N ALA A 68 10.06 8.12 5.13
CA ALA A 68 10.73 7.68 3.92
C ALA A 68 9.75 7.39 2.78
N VAL A 69 8.61 6.75 3.07
CA VAL A 69 7.50 6.54 2.12
C VAL A 69 6.94 7.87 1.64
N ARG A 70 6.70 8.81 2.57
CA ARG A 70 6.22 10.16 2.20
C ARG A 70 7.20 10.87 1.25
N ARG A 71 8.50 10.77 1.53
CA ARG A 71 9.55 11.33 0.67
C ARG A 71 9.62 10.59 -0.68
N PHE A 72 9.42 9.28 -0.69
CA PHE A 72 9.43 8.48 -1.92
C PHE A 72 8.27 8.84 -2.85
N VAL A 73 7.09 9.17 -2.32
CA VAL A 73 5.95 9.62 -3.15
C VAL A 73 6.13 11.07 -3.66
N ASP A 74 7.20 11.75 -3.23
CA ASP A 74 7.76 12.99 -3.81
C ASP A 74 6.75 14.07 -4.18
N ASP A 75 5.96 14.51 -3.20
CA ASP A 75 5.00 15.60 -3.34
C ASP A 75 3.92 15.42 -4.43
N ASP A 76 3.77 14.20 -4.95
CA ASP A 76 2.71 13.84 -5.89
C ASP A 76 1.36 14.26 -5.32
N LYS A 77 0.66 15.12 -6.07
CA LYS A 77 -0.63 15.69 -5.64
C LYS A 77 -1.78 14.71 -5.83
N HIS A 78 -1.58 13.67 -6.64
CA HIS A 78 -2.59 12.68 -6.99
C HIS A 78 -1.97 11.26 -7.10
N PRO A 79 -1.37 10.73 -6.01
CA PRO A 79 -0.82 9.38 -6.01
C PRO A 79 -1.95 8.34 -6.08
N VAL A 80 -1.72 7.28 -6.84
CA VAL A 80 -2.62 6.13 -6.95
C VAL A 80 -1.89 4.89 -6.47
N PHE A 81 -2.41 4.25 -5.43
CA PHE A 81 -1.82 3.02 -4.88
C PHE A 81 -2.53 1.79 -5.40
N TRP A 82 -1.75 0.77 -5.76
CA TRP A 82 -2.21 -0.54 -6.20
C TRP A 82 -1.54 -1.64 -5.38
N GLY A 83 -2.28 -2.70 -5.09
CA GLY A 83 -1.75 -3.91 -4.47
C GLY A 83 -2.58 -5.13 -4.88
N TYR A 84 -2.11 -6.32 -4.53
CA TYR A 84 -2.80 -7.58 -4.82
C TYR A 84 -3.40 -8.14 -3.53
N PHE A 85 -4.73 -8.16 -3.43
CA PHE A 85 -5.45 -8.39 -2.16
C PHE A 85 -5.05 -7.42 -1.02
N PRO A 86 -4.98 -6.09 -1.26
CA PRO A 86 -4.25 -5.16 -0.40
C PRO A 86 -4.99 -4.72 0.87
N ALA A 87 -5.98 -5.49 1.35
CA ALA A 87 -6.83 -5.06 2.45
C ALA A 87 -6.01 -4.85 3.75
N TYR A 88 -5.18 -5.82 4.11
CA TYR A 88 -4.30 -5.73 5.28
C TYR A 88 -3.10 -4.82 5.02
N ASP A 89 -2.53 -4.87 3.81
CA ASP A 89 -1.44 -3.99 3.38
C ASP A 89 -1.81 -2.53 3.54
N TRP A 90 -3.04 -2.17 3.18
CA TRP A 90 -3.51 -0.80 3.28
C TRP A 90 -3.70 -0.33 4.74
N VAL A 91 -4.11 -1.23 5.63
CA VAL A 91 -4.17 -0.96 7.07
C VAL A 91 -2.76 -0.70 7.62
N LEU A 92 -1.80 -1.53 7.25
CA LEU A 92 -0.39 -1.40 7.66
C LEU A 92 0.25 -0.12 7.11
N PHE A 93 0.03 0.15 5.82
CA PHE A 93 0.47 1.37 5.15
C PHE A 93 -0.09 2.62 5.82
N SER A 94 -1.40 2.66 6.06
CA SER A 94 -2.03 3.78 6.76
C SER A 94 -1.51 3.94 8.18
N GLY A 95 -1.22 2.82 8.85
CA GLY A 95 -0.65 2.79 10.20
C GLY A 95 0.76 3.38 10.29
N LEU A 96 1.52 3.47 9.20
CA LEU A 96 2.80 4.20 9.17
C LEU A 96 2.64 5.70 9.46
N PHE A 97 1.43 6.22 9.25
CA PHE A 97 1.08 7.63 9.46
C PHE A 97 0.24 7.84 10.73
N GLY A 98 -0.02 6.79 11.50
CA GLY A 98 -0.94 6.79 12.66
C GLY A 98 -2.26 6.07 12.35
N GLY A 99 -2.89 6.42 11.24
CA GLY A 99 -4.10 5.78 10.75
C GLY A 99 -4.66 6.47 9.51
N MET A 100 -5.83 6.02 9.04
CA MET A 100 -6.44 6.54 7.81
C MET A 100 -6.70 8.06 7.87
N ASN A 101 -7.06 8.61 9.04
CA ASN A 101 -7.28 10.05 9.21
C ASN A 101 -5.99 10.88 9.14
N ASP A 102 -4.85 10.25 9.43
CA ASP A 102 -3.55 10.88 9.54
C ASP A 102 -2.70 10.75 8.27
N LEU A 103 -3.24 10.06 7.24
CA LEU A 103 -2.63 9.98 5.91
C LEU A 103 -2.28 11.39 5.39
N PRO A 104 -1.16 11.55 4.65
CA PRO A 104 -0.84 12.80 3.96
C PRO A 104 -2.01 13.30 3.11
N PHE A 105 -2.22 14.62 3.03
CA PHE A 105 -3.41 15.22 2.42
C PHE A 105 -3.71 14.72 0.99
N ALA A 106 -2.66 14.53 0.17
CA ALA A 106 -2.81 14.07 -1.20
C ALA A 106 -3.10 12.57 -1.33
N PHE A 107 -2.85 11.77 -0.28
CA PHE A 107 -2.98 10.33 -0.36
C PHE A 107 -4.47 9.94 -0.37
N PRO A 108 -4.88 9.01 -1.25
CA PRO A 108 -6.25 8.50 -1.25
C PRO A 108 -6.51 7.72 0.04
N HIS A 109 -7.79 7.48 0.37
CA HIS A 109 -8.17 6.60 1.49
C HIS A 109 -8.25 5.12 1.10
N LEU A 110 -7.82 4.75 -0.11
CA LEU A 110 -7.91 3.38 -0.61
C LEU A 110 -6.67 2.98 -1.41
N CYS A 111 -6.37 1.68 -1.37
CA CYS A 111 -5.52 0.99 -2.33
C CYS A 111 -6.40 0.26 -3.35
N LEU A 112 -6.10 0.39 -4.64
CA LEU A 112 -6.81 -0.34 -5.69
C LEU A 112 -6.33 -1.79 -5.75
N ASP A 113 -7.27 -2.72 -5.90
CA ASP A 113 -7.01 -4.16 -5.87
C ASP A 113 -6.87 -4.75 -7.28
N ILE A 114 -5.68 -5.29 -7.57
CA ILE A 114 -5.38 -6.00 -8.81
C ILE A 114 -6.29 -7.22 -9.01
N LYS A 115 -6.58 -8.00 -7.97
CA LYS A 115 -7.46 -9.17 -8.10
C LYS A 115 -8.88 -8.74 -8.40
N GLN A 116 -9.38 -7.70 -7.73
CA GLN A 116 -10.71 -7.17 -8.05
C GLN A 116 -10.79 -6.75 -9.53
N TRP A 117 -9.78 -6.04 -10.02
CA TRP A 117 -9.75 -5.65 -11.42
C TRP A 117 -9.65 -6.85 -12.38
N ALA A 118 -8.88 -7.89 -12.03
CA ALA A 118 -8.86 -9.13 -12.81
C ALA A 118 -10.24 -9.78 -12.90
N ILE A 119 -10.98 -9.87 -11.78
CA ILE A 119 -12.34 -10.42 -11.75
C ILE A 119 -13.29 -9.63 -12.66
N GLU A 120 -13.21 -8.29 -12.64
CA GLU A 120 -14.00 -7.42 -13.53
C GLU A 120 -13.74 -7.70 -15.03
N LEU A 121 -12.57 -8.26 -15.36
CA LEU A 121 -12.17 -8.61 -16.72
C LEU A 121 -12.37 -10.10 -17.06
N GLY A 122 -13.14 -10.83 -16.25
CA GLY A 122 -13.40 -12.26 -16.46
C GLY A 122 -12.36 -13.20 -15.84
N ASP A 123 -11.59 -12.70 -14.88
CA ASP A 123 -10.56 -13.41 -14.11
C ASP A 123 -9.48 -14.12 -14.97
N PRO A 124 -8.77 -13.38 -15.85
CA PRO A 124 -7.70 -13.96 -16.64
C PRO A 124 -6.56 -14.46 -15.76
N GLU A 125 -5.84 -15.47 -16.25
CA GLU A 125 -4.61 -15.93 -15.58
C GLU A 125 -3.57 -14.81 -15.59
N LEU A 126 -3.17 -14.36 -14.39
CA LEU A 126 -2.17 -13.32 -14.21
C LEU A 126 -0.76 -13.86 -14.51
N PRO A 127 0.20 -12.98 -14.86
CA PRO A 127 1.57 -13.38 -15.10
C PRO A 127 2.16 -14.18 -13.94
N ARG A 128 2.93 -15.23 -14.25
CA ARG A 128 3.61 -16.01 -13.21
C ARG A 128 4.74 -15.18 -12.58
N GLN A 129 4.77 -15.14 -11.25
CA GLN A 129 5.89 -14.56 -10.52
C GLN A 129 7.15 -15.41 -10.67
N THR A 130 8.25 -14.78 -11.07
CA THR A 130 9.55 -15.44 -11.33
C THR A 130 10.64 -15.06 -10.33
N ASP A 131 10.47 -13.95 -9.63
CA ASP A 131 11.36 -13.49 -8.56
C ASP A 131 11.05 -14.21 -7.23
N THR A 132 11.80 -13.89 -6.19
CA THR A 132 11.65 -14.38 -4.83
C THR A 132 10.26 -14.00 -4.31
N ARG A 133 9.48 -15.01 -3.90
CA ARG A 133 8.19 -14.79 -3.23
C ARG A 133 8.41 -14.46 -1.76
N HIS A 134 7.45 -13.74 -1.19
CA HIS A 134 7.43 -13.38 0.23
C HIS A 134 8.53 -12.38 0.61
N HIS A 135 8.80 -11.48 -0.34
CA HIS A 135 9.72 -10.38 -0.21
C HIS A 135 9.03 -9.15 -0.79
N ALA A 136 8.60 -8.23 0.08
CA ALA A 136 7.67 -7.17 -0.27
C ALA A 136 8.04 -6.36 -1.54
N LEU A 137 9.33 -6.07 -1.79
CA LEU A 137 9.70 -5.38 -3.03
C LEU A 137 9.51 -6.24 -4.29
N ALA A 138 9.82 -7.53 -4.22
CA ALA A 138 9.65 -8.45 -5.34
C ALA A 138 8.16 -8.66 -5.65
N ASP A 139 7.33 -8.74 -4.61
CA ASP A 139 5.87 -8.82 -4.71
C ASP A 139 5.27 -7.51 -5.25
N ALA A 140 5.79 -6.33 -4.85
CA ALA A 140 5.41 -5.03 -5.42
C ALA A 140 5.77 -4.90 -6.91
N ARG A 141 6.93 -5.40 -7.34
CA ARG A 141 7.30 -5.49 -8.77
C ARG A 141 6.35 -6.38 -9.53
N TRP A 142 6.02 -7.55 -8.99
CA TRP A 142 5.04 -8.44 -9.62
C TRP A 142 3.66 -7.80 -9.71
N THR A 143 3.23 -7.05 -8.68
CA THR A 143 1.97 -6.29 -8.69
C THR A 143 1.94 -5.28 -9.85
N ARG A 144 3.05 -4.58 -10.13
CA ARG A 144 3.18 -3.73 -11.33
C ARG A 144 3.04 -4.54 -12.62
N ASP A 145 3.66 -5.71 -12.70
CA ASP A 145 3.63 -6.52 -13.92
C ASP A 145 2.22 -7.08 -14.18
N ALA A 146 1.52 -7.52 -13.13
CA ALA A 146 0.12 -7.91 -13.18
C ALA A 146 -0.78 -6.73 -13.61
N TRP A 147 -0.55 -5.55 -13.04
CA TRP A 147 -1.24 -4.33 -13.47
C TRP A 147 -1.00 -4.03 -14.95
N THR A 148 0.24 -4.15 -15.43
CA THR A 148 0.63 -3.89 -16.83
C THR A 148 -0.08 -4.85 -17.78
N PHE A 149 -0.16 -6.13 -17.40
CA PHE A 149 -0.91 -7.13 -18.15
C PHE A 149 -2.39 -6.77 -18.26
N LEU A 150 -3.06 -6.46 -17.15
CA LEU A 150 -4.47 -6.07 -17.15
C LEU A 150 -4.73 -4.76 -17.91
N ALA A 151 -3.82 -3.78 -17.79
CA ALA A 151 -3.87 -2.53 -18.55
C ALA A 151 -3.79 -2.78 -20.06
N GLY A 152 -3.03 -3.78 -20.51
CA GLY A 152 -2.99 -4.20 -21.91
C GLY A 152 -4.32 -4.79 -22.41
N LEU A 153 -5.06 -5.47 -21.54
CA LEU A 153 -6.39 -6.02 -21.85
C LEU A 153 -7.49 -4.95 -21.83
N HIS A 154 -7.36 -3.95 -20.97
CA HIS A 154 -8.35 -2.88 -20.82
C HIS A 154 -7.70 -1.51 -20.53
N PRO A 155 -7.17 -0.82 -21.56
CA PRO A 155 -6.41 0.42 -21.38
C PRO A 155 -7.18 1.55 -20.69
N GLY A 156 -8.49 1.65 -20.92
CA GLY A 156 -9.32 2.70 -20.30
C GLY A 156 -9.44 2.60 -18.77
N ALA A 157 -9.20 1.42 -18.18
CA ALA A 157 -9.22 1.23 -16.73
C ALA A 157 -7.88 1.54 -16.06
N ALA A 158 -6.80 1.66 -16.84
CA ALA A 158 -5.49 2.03 -16.33
C ALA A 158 -5.47 3.45 -15.73
N GLU A 159 -6.41 4.32 -16.13
CA GLU A 159 -6.52 5.70 -15.65
C GLU A 159 -7.35 5.86 -14.37
N ARG A 160 -7.90 4.76 -13.82
CA ARG A 160 -8.67 4.78 -12.58
C ARG A 160 -7.85 5.40 -11.46
N ARG A 161 -8.46 6.37 -10.77
CA ARG A 161 -7.88 7.09 -9.65
C ARG A 161 -8.96 7.49 -8.67
N SER A 162 -8.60 7.51 -7.40
CA SER A 162 -9.37 8.15 -6.34
C SER A 162 -8.60 9.38 -5.89
N PHE A 163 -9.32 10.48 -5.63
CA PHE A 163 -8.71 11.68 -5.08
C PHE A 163 -8.78 11.63 -3.55
N GLY A 164 -7.74 12.11 -2.87
CA GLY A 164 -7.82 12.34 -1.43
C GLY A 164 -8.95 13.32 -1.12
N TYR A 165 -9.94 12.88 -0.34
CA TYR A 165 -11.01 13.74 0.17
C TYR A 165 -10.83 13.87 1.68
N LYS A 166 -9.99 14.81 2.12
CA LYS A 166 -10.23 15.41 3.43
C LYS A 166 -11.24 16.51 3.18
N HIS A 167 -12.50 16.30 3.55
CA HIS A 167 -13.43 17.41 3.64
C HIS A 167 -12.73 18.46 4.51
N PRO A 168 -12.40 19.67 3.99
CA PRO A 168 -12.18 20.75 4.92
C PRO A 168 -13.48 20.79 5.71
N ILE A 169 -13.40 20.62 7.03
CA ILE A 169 -14.49 21.07 7.88
C ILE A 169 -14.71 22.49 7.38
N ARG A 170 -15.84 22.72 6.70
CA ARG A 170 -16.29 24.08 6.49
C ARG A 170 -16.40 24.57 7.92
N ASP A 171 -15.53 25.48 8.32
CA ASP A 171 -15.85 26.42 9.39
C ASP A 171 -17.10 27.14 8.90
N ALA A 172 -18.25 26.48 9.09
CA ALA A 172 -19.55 27.06 8.93
C ALA A 172 -19.64 28.00 10.12
N ALA A 173 -19.18 29.23 9.89
CA ALA A 173 -19.66 30.38 10.64
C ALA A 173 -21.18 30.21 10.77
N GLU A 174 -21.62 30.10 12.02
CA GLU A 174 -23.03 30.13 12.40
C GLU A 174 -23.64 31.38 11.75
N GLU A 175 -24.41 31.21 10.67
CA GLU A 175 -25.38 32.23 10.29
C GLU A 175 -26.50 32.19 11.34
N PRO A 176 -26.77 33.28 12.07
CA PRO A 176 -27.85 33.27 13.04
C PRO A 176 -29.18 33.09 12.30
N ALA A 177 -29.99 32.15 12.78
CA ALA A 177 -31.32 31.89 12.24
C ALA A 177 -32.14 33.20 12.20
N PRO A 178 -32.90 33.46 11.12
CA PRO A 178 -33.77 34.63 11.08
C PRO A 178 -34.86 34.48 12.15
N LEU A 179 -34.94 35.49 13.02
CA LEU A 179 -36.02 35.63 13.98
C LEU A 179 -37.35 35.72 13.21
N LEU A 180 -38.24 34.76 13.49
CA LEU A 180 -39.69 34.89 13.27
C LEU A 180 -40.38 34.94 14.64
#